data_AF-F4NS53-F1
#
_entry.id   AF-F4NS53-F1
#
_cell.length_a   1.000
_cell.length_b   1.000
_cell.length_c   1.000
_cell.angle_alpha   90.00
_cell.angle_beta   90.00
_cell.angle_gamma   90.00
#
_symmetry.space_group_name_H-M   'P 1'
#
loop_
_entity.id
_entity.type
_entity.pdbx_description
1 polymer ?
#
loop_
_entity_poly.entity_id
_entity_poly.type
_entity_poly.pdbx_seq_one_letter_code
_entity_poly.pdbx_strand_id
1 'polypeptide(L)'
;MKRALRFALSTVAFAGIWLIMLFHAQILPGLELSPAVDLVIPAIPLWLLVTFGSYSLANLGWALIIFGDCPAAQVSLLKEIQTAKMDLRSHGVSID
;
A
#
# COMPACT_ATOMS: atom_id res chain seq x y z
N MET A 1 16.94 -8.93 -3.61
CA MET A 1 16.49 -9.40 -4.95
C MET A 1 15.45 -10.52 -4.90
N LYS A 2 15.62 -11.60 -4.12
CA LYS A 2 14.66 -12.74 -4.08
C LYS A 2 13.20 -12.37 -3.70
N ARG A 3 12.98 -11.31 -2.91
CA ARG A 3 11.63 -10.84 -2.52
C ARG A 3 10.86 -10.21 -3.68
N ALA A 4 11.51 -9.30 -4.41
CA ALA A 4 10.94 -8.66 -5.60
C ALA A 4 10.66 -9.69 -6.70
N LEU A 5 11.56 -10.65 -6.90
CA LEU A 5 11.36 -11.71 -7.88
C LEU A 5 10.14 -12.59 -7.54
N ARG A 6 9.95 -12.99 -6.28
CA ARG A 6 8.77 -13.75 -5.86
C ARG A 6 7.47 -12.98 -6.10
N PHE A 7 7.47 -11.69 -5.77
CA PHE A 7 6.32 -10.82 -6.02
C PHE A 7 5.99 -10.73 -7.52
N ALA A 8 7.00 -10.46 -8.36
CA ALA A 8 6.84 -10.40 -9.81
C ALA A 8 6.33 -11.74 -10.38
N LEU A 9 6.88 -12.87 -9.91
CA LEU A 9 6.45 -14.20 -10.34
C LEU A 9 4.97 -14.45 -9.99
N SER A 10 4.55 -14.09 -8.77
CA SER A 10 3.16 -14.21 -8.34
C SER A 10 2.23 -13.33 -9.18
N THR A 11 2.62 -12.07 -9.47
CA THR A 11 1.83 -11.17 -10.32
C THR A 11 1.68 -11.71 -11.74
N VAL A 12 2.78 -12.20 -12.33
CA VAL A 12 2.77 -12.80 -13.68
C VAL A 12 1.91 -14.07 -13.72
N ALA A 13 2.02 -14.92 -12.71
CA ALA A 13 1.18 -16.12 -12.61
C ALA A 13 -0.31 -15.77 -12.53
N PHE A 14 -0.68 -14.78 -11.71
CA PHE A 14 -2.06 -14.34 -11.55
C PHE A 14 -2.62 -13.71 -12.84
N ALA A 15 -1.82 -12.87 -13.51
CA ALA A 15 -2.18 -12.31 -14.81
C ALA A 15 -2.31 -13.38 -15.90
N GLY A 16 -1.43 -14.39 -15.88
CA GLY A 16 -1.49 -15.54 -16.79
C GLY A 16 -2.76 -16.36 -16.60
N ILE A 17 -3.15 -16.64 -15.35
CA ILE A 17 -4.41 -17.33 -15.03
C ILE A 17 -5.61 -16.52 -15.54
N TRP A 18 -5.61 -15.20 -15.32
CA TRP A 18 -6.68 -14.33 -15.82
C TRP A 18 -6.78 -14.35 -17.35
N LEU A 19 -5.66 -14.31 -18.07
CA LEU A 19 -5.66 -14.41 -19.54
C LEU A 19 -6.15 -15.78 -20.03
N ILE A 20 -5.77 -16.87 -19.36
CA ILE A 20 -6.29 -18.20 -19.68
C ILE A 20 -7.80 -18.26 -19.51
N MET A 21 -8.32 -17.63 -18.45
CA MET A 21 -9.76 -17.56 -18.18
C MET A 21 -10.49 -16.69 -19.22
N LEU A 22 -9.87 -15.60 -19.68
CA LEU A 22 -10.40 -14.72 -20.73
C LEU A 22 -10.53 -15.44 -22.08
N PHE A 23 -9.55 -16.28 -22.43
CA PHE A 23 -9.51 -17.03 -23.69
C PHE A 23 -9.91 -18.51 -23.51
N HIS A 24 -10.70 -18.82 -22.48
CA HIS A 24 -11.04 -20.21 -22.12
C HIS A 24 -11.65 -20.98 -23.31
N ALA A 25 -12.49 -20.34 -24.12
CA ALA A 25 -13.15 -20.96 -25.27
C ALA A 25 -12.17 -21.44 -26.37
N GLN A 26 -10.99 -20.82 -26.48
CA GLN A 26 -9.96 -21.18 -27.46
C GLN A 26 -8.93 -22.16 -26.89
N ILE A 27 -8.66 -22.07 -25.58
CA ILE A 27 -7.61 -22.83 -24.90
C ILE A 27 -8.15 -24.18 -24.38
N LEU A 28 -9.39 -24.21 -23.90
CA LEU A 28 -10.04 -25.36 -23.27
C LEU A 28 -11.39 -25.66 -23.95
N PRO A 29 -11.37 -26.30 -25.14
CA PRO A 29 -12.60 -26.71 -25.81
C PRO A 29 -13.33 -27.76 -24.95
N GLY A 30 -14.50 -27.41 -24.43
CA GLY A 30 -15.35 -28.28 -23.59
C GLY A 30 -15.66 -27.74 -22.19
N LEU A 31 -15.10 -26.59 -21.79
CA LEU A 31 -15.47 -25.92 -20.55
C LEU A 31 -16.72 -25.05 -20.79
N GLU A 32 -17.90 -25.56 -20.47
CA GLU A 32 -19.14 -24.77 -20.49
C GLU A 32 -19.24 -23.94 -19.21
N LEU A 33 -18.85 -22.66 -19.31
CA LEU A 33 -19.08 -21.70 -18.24
C LEU A 33 -20.50 -21.13 -18.34
N SER A 34 -21.06 -20.75 -17.18
CA SER A 34 -22.33 -20.04 -17.15
C SER A 34 -22.17 -18.66 -17.80
N PRO A 35 -23.14 -18.19 -18.59
CA PRO A 35 -23.05 -16.90 -19.30
C PRO A 35 -22.84 -15.69 -18.36
N ALA A 36 -23.25 -15.81 -17.09
CA ALA A 36 -23.00 -14.77 -16.08
C ALA A 36 -21.50 -14.66 -15.73
N VAL A 37 -20.77 -15.78 -15.74
CA VAL A 37 -19.33 -15.81 -15.40
C VAL A 37 -18.51 -15.19 -16.53
N ASP A 38 -18.86 -15.48 -17.78
CA ASP A 38 -18.19 -14.91 -18.96
C ASP A 38 -18.26 -13.38 -19.01
N LEU A 39 -19.37 -12.81 -18.55
CA LEU A 39 -19.52 -11.36 -18.47
C LEU A 39 -18.64 -10.73 -17.38
N VAL A 40 -18.39 -11.45 -16.28
CA VAL A 40 -17.67 -10.94 -15.11
C VAL A 40 -16.15 -11.06 -15.26
N ILE A 41 -15.65 -12.11 -15.93
CA ILE A 41 -14.21 -12.35 -16.16
C ILE A 41 -13.43 -11.09 -16.62
N PRO A 42 -13.87 -10.34 -17.64
CA PRO A 42 -13.14 -9.14 -18.09
C PRO A 42 -13.18 -7.98 -17.07
N ALA A 43 -14.15 -7.95 -16.17
CA ALA A 43 -14.30 -6.89 -15.16
C ALA A 43 -13.45 -7.11 -13.90
N ILE A 44 -12.95 -8.32 -13.66
CA ILE A 44 -12.18 -8.69 -12.45
C ILE A 44 -10.99 -7.75 -12.19
N PRO A 45 -10.13 -7.40 -13.17
CA PRO A 45 -8.97 -6.55 -12.91
C PRO A 45 -9.37 -5.14 -12.46
N LEU A 46 -10.43 -4.58 -13.07
CA LEU A 46 -10.94 -3.27 -12.70
C LEU A 46 -11.55 -3.30 -11.30
N TRP A 47 -12.31 -4.35 -10.97
CA TRP A 47 -12.87 -4.57 -9.63
C TRP A 47 -11.78 -4.65 -8.56
N LEU A 48 -10.71 -5.40 -8.84
CA LEU A 48 -9.58 -5.53 -7.93
C LEU A 48 -8.86 -4.19 -7.74
N LEU A 49 -8.70 -3.41 -8.80
CA LEU A 49 -8.09 -2.07 -8.72
C LEU A 49 -8.95 -1.10 -7.89
N VAL A 50 -10.27 -1.06 -8.12
CA VAL A 50 -11.19 -0.17 -7.41
C VAL A 50 -11.26 -0.52 -5.91
N THR A 51 -11.36 -1.80 -5.59
CA THR A 51 -11.41 -2.27 -4.19
C THR A 51 -10.09 -2.00 -3.48
N PHE A 52 -8.95 -2.32 -4.10
CA PHE A 52 -7.63 -2.04 -3.56
C PHE A 52 -7.41 -0.54 -3.35
N GLY A 53 -7.78 0.29 -4.33
CA GLY A 53 -7.67 1.74 -4.24
C GLY A 53 -8.54 2.31 -3.12
N SER A 54 -9.80 1.88 -3.01
CA SER A 54 -10.72 2.32 -1.96
C SER A 54 -10.22 1.92 -0.58
N TYR A 55 -9.73 0.69 -0.42
CA TYR A 55 -9.17 0.21 0.85
C TYR A 55 -7.92 0.99 1.25
N SER A 56 -6.99 1.22 0.31
CA SER A 56 -5.78 2.00 0.57
C SER A 56 -6.11 3.43 0.99
N LEU A 57 -7.05 4.07 0.29
CA LEU A 57 -7.47 5.44 0.59
C LEU A 57 -8.21 5.54 1.93
N ALA A 58 -9.07 4.58 2.25
CA ALA A 58 -9.76 4.52 3.53
C ALA A 58 -8.76 4.35 4.70
N ASN A 59 -7.77 3.48 4.55
CA ASN A 59 -6.75 3.27 5.57
C ASN A 59 -5.87 4.51 5.78
N LEU A 60 -5.46 5.18 4.71
CA LEU A 60 -4.74 6.46 4.76
C LEU A 60 -5.60 7.56 5.39
N GLY A 61 -6.86 7.68 4.98
CA GLY A 61 -7.80 8.65 5.54
C GLY A 61 -8.04 8.43 7.03
N TRP A 62 -8.21 7.18 7.45
CA TRP A 62 -8.35 6.82 8.86
C TRP A 62 -7.11 7.18 9.67
N ALA A 63 -5.91 6.87 9.15
CA ALA A 63 -4.66 7.26 9.78
C ALA A 63 -4.56 8.78 9.94
N LEU A 64 -4.91 9.55 8.90
CA LEU A 64 -4.89 11.02 8.96
C LEU A 64 -5.91 11.60 9.95
N ILE A 65 -7.11 11.03 10.04
CA ILE A 65 -8.13 11.47 11.00
C ILE A 65 -7.69 11.22 12.45
N ILE A 66 -6.95 10.14 12.69
CA ILE A 66 -6.48 9.73 14.03
C ILE A 66 -5.08 10.23 14.35
N PHE A 67 -4.41 10.89 13.40
CA PHE A 67 -3.23 11.70 13.67
C PHE A 67 -3.65 12.89 14.55
N GLY A 68 -3.89 12.60 15.83
CA GLY A 68 -3.99 13.61 16.85
C GLY A 68 -2.66 14.30 16.90
N ASP A 69 -2.67 15.63 16.80
CA ASP A 69 -1.52 16.43 17.15
C ASP A 69 -1.01 15.88 18.49
N CYS A 70 0.27 15.53 18.56
CA CYS A 70 0.93 15.15 19.79
C CYS A 70 1.68 16.40 20.32
N PRO A 71 0.97 17.44 20.81
CA PRO A 71 1.61 18.66 21.30
C PRO A 71 2.51 18.34 22.49
N ALA A 72 2.18 17.31 23.27
CA ALA A 72 3.00 16.84 24.38
C ALA A 72 4.39 16.34 23.93
N ALA A 73 4.46 15.57 22.83
CA ALA A 73 5.73 15.09 22.29
C ALA A 73 6.54 16.25 21.69
N GLN A 74 5.90 17.18 21.00
CA GLN A 74 6.54 18.38 20.48
C GLN A 74 7.13 19.26 21.60
N VAL A 75 6.38 19.47 22.68
CA VAL A 75 6.84 20.26 23.84
C VAL A 75 7.99 19.56 24.57
N SER A 76 7.92 18.24 24.74
CA SER A 76 9.01 17.46 25.35
C SER A 76 10.30 17.55 24.54
N LEU A 77 10.22 17.37 23.22
CA LEU A 77 11.37 17.48 22.32
C LEU A 77 11.98 18.88 22.31
N LEU A 78 11.16 19.94 22.32
CA LEU A 78 11.64 21.31 22.41
C LEU A 78 12.37 21.59 23.73
N LYS A 79 11.93 20.97 24.84
CA LYS A 79 12.58 21.09 26.14
C LYS A 79 13.94 20.37 26.17
N GLU A 80 14.04 19.20 25.56
CA GLU A 80 15.31 18.49 25.38
C GLU A 80 16.29 19.30 24.53
N ILE A 81 15.83 19.92 23.43
CA ILE A 81 16.67 20.78 22.59
C ILE A 81 17.21 21.98 23.37
N GLN A 82 16.36 22.65 24.17
CA GLN A 82 16.79 23.77 25.02
C GLN A 82 17.85 23.33 26.03
N THR A 83 17.67 22.15 26.64
CA THR A 83 18.61 21.60 27.61
C THR A 83 19.95 21.28 26.95
N ALA A 84 19.94 20.62 25.79
CA ALA A 84 21.14 20.32 25.02
C ALA A 84 21.86 21.60 24.53
N LYS A 85 21.13 22.63 24.10
CA LYS A 85 21.72 23.94 23.74
C LYS A 85 22.41 24.60 24.92
N MET A 86 21.82 24.55 26.12
CA MET A 86 22.44 25.10 27.33
C MET A 86 23.70 24.32 27.71
N ASP A 87 23.66 23.00 27.60
CA ASP A 87 24.79 22.12 27.92
C ASP A 87 25.97 22.40 26.97
N LEU A 88 25.71 22.50 25.66
CA LEU A 88 26.71 22.87 24.64
C LEU A 88 27.30 24.27 24.87
N ARG A 89 26.49 25.24 25.29
CA ARG A 89 26.97 26.57 25.68
C ARG A 89 27.86 26.52 26.92
N SER A 90 27.53 25.66 27.89
CA SER A 90 28.36 25.44 29.08
C SER A 90 29.73 24.82 28.73
N HIS A 91 29.77 24.03 27.66
CA HIS A 91 31.00 23.48 27.07
C HIS A 91 31.72 24.43 26.11
N GLY A 92 31.31 25.71 26.02
CA GLY A 92 32.01 26.74 25.25
C GLY A 92 31.71 26.72 23.74
N VAL A 93 30.69 25.96 23.30
CA VAL A 93 30.26 25.90 21.90
C VAL A 93 29.16 26.95 21.68
N SER A 94 29.43 27.97 20.85
CA SER A 94 28.43 28.98 20.48
C SER A 94 27.44 28.41 19.46
N ILE A 95 26.17 28.36 19.84
CA ILE A 95 25.07 27.90 18.98
C ILE A 95 24.01 29.03 18.95
N ASP A 96 23.82 29.60 17.76
CA ASP A 96 22.68 30.46 17.40
C ASP A 96 21.47 29.60 17.00
#